data_AF-A0A350USS9-F1
#
_entry.id   AF-A0A350USS9-F1
#
_cell.length_a   1.000
_cell.length_b   1.000
_cell.length_c   1.000
_cell.angle_alpha   90.00
_cell.angle_beta   90.00
_cell.angle_gamma   90.00
#
_symmetry.space_group_name_H-M   'P 1'
#
loop_
_entity.id
_entity.type
_entity.pdbx_description
1 polymer ?
#
loop_
_entity_poly.entity_id
_entity_poly.type
_entity_poly.pdbx_seq_one_letter_code
_entity_poly.pdbx_strand_id
1 'polypeptide(L)'
;MSDTTESFRKLIEVVDTLMGENGCPWDIVQTRESLKPFLVEETYEVLEALDANDPEKIKDELGDLLYQILFHSKISSRSNEFDIRDV
;
A
#
# COMPACT_ATOMS: atom_id res chain seq x y z
N MET A 1 -22.58 4.22 -7.58
CA MET A 1 -22.01 3.03 -6.90
C MET A 1 -20.96 2.30 -7.76
N SER A 2 -20.43 2.88 -8.86
CA SER A 2 -19.46 2.19 -9.74
C SER A 2 -18.08 2.88 -9.83
N ASP A 3 -17.71 3.72 -8.87
CA ASP A 3 -16.48 4.54 -8.96
C ASP A 3 -15.37 4.08 -7.98
N THR A 4 -15.73 3.75 -6.75
CA THR A 4 -14.76 3.33 -5.73
C THR A 4 -14.12 1.97 -6.03
N THR A 5 -14.89 0.97 -6.43
CA THR A 5 -14.35 -0.36 -6.80
C THR A 5 -13.45 -0.27 -8.03
N GLU A 6 -13.79 0.60 -8.98
CA GLU A 6 -12.95 0.87 -10.15
C GLU A 6 -11.63 1.52 -9.76
N SER A 7 -11.70 2.55 -8.92
CA SER A 7 -10.52 3.26 -8.40
C SER A 7 -9.60 2.33 -7.60
N PHE A 8 -10.17 1.47 -6.75
CA PHE A 8 -9.40 0.50 -5.99
C PHE A 8 -8.74 -0.56 -6.89
N ARG A 9 -9.45 -1.03 -7.94
CA ARG A 9 -8.86 -1.94 -8.93
C ARG A 9 -7.68 -1.29 -9.65
N LYS A 10 -7.82 -0.02 -10.08
CA LYS A 10 -6.72 0.73 -10.69
C LYS A 10 -5.53 0.86 -9.75
N LEU A 11 -5.76 1.08 -8.46
CA LEU A 11 -4.68 1.12 -7.48
C LEU A 11 -3.94 -0.23 -7.38
N ILE A 12 -4.67 -1.35 -7.37
CA ILE A 12 -4.06 -2.70 -7.43
C ILE A 12 -3.24 -2.86 -8.72
N GLU A 13 -3.76 -2.43 -9.87
CA GLU A 13 -3.05 -2.48 -11.15
C GLU A 13 -1.77 -1.62 -11.16
N VAL A 14 -1.78 -0.47 -10.47
CA VAL A 14 -0.59 0.36 -10.29
C VAL A 14 0.47 -0.38 -9.47
N VAL A 15 0.09 -0.98 -8.34
CA VAL A 15 1.02 -1.81 -7.54
C VAL A 15 1.58 -2.96 -8.35
N ASP A 16 0.74 -3.66 -9.10
CA ASP A 16 1.16 -4.76 -9.98
C ASP A 16 2.16 -4.30 -11.05
N THR A 17 1.94 -3.12 -11.62
CA THR A 17 2.82 -2.52 -12.63
C THR A 17 4.17 -2.14 -12.01
N LEU A 18 4.16 -1.47 -10.87
CA LEU A 18 5.36 -1.03 -10.15
C LEU A 18 6.22 -2.21 -9.68
N MET A 19 5.58 -3.31 -9.29
CA MET A 19 6.24 -4.52 -8.80
C MET A 19 6.48 -5.59 -9.89
N GLY A 20 6.17 -5.29 -11.15
CA GLY A 20 6.35 -6.19 -12.30
C GLY A 20 7.78 -6.19 -12.84
N GLU A 21 8.08 -7.05 -13.82
CA GLU A 21 9.45 -7.24 -14.37
C GLU A 21 10.10 -5.95 -14.89
N ASN A 22 9.30 -5.02 -15.44
CA ASN A 22 9.74 -3.72 -15.94
C ASN A 22 9.30 -2.55 -15.03
N GLY A 23 8.94 -2.87 -13.79
CA GLY A 23 8.49 -1.91 -12.80
C GLY A 23 9.64 -1.09 -12.19
N CYS A 24 9.34 -0.43 -11.09
CA CYS A 24 10.32 0.36 -10.36
C CYS A 24 11.37 -0.57 -9.70
N PRO A 25 12.68 -0.33 -9.89
CA PRO A 25 13.72 -1.19 -9.32
C PRO A 25 13.66 -1.29 -7.79
N TRP A 26 13.25 -0.23 -7.11
CA TRP A 26 13.10 -0.24 -5.65
C TRP A 26 11.93 -1.12 -5.22
N ASP A 27 10.77 -1.02 -5.90
CA ASP A 27 9.55 -1.77 -5.58
C ASP A 27 9.73 -3.28 -5.81
N ILE A 28 10.41 -3.66 -6.89
CA ILE A 28 10.60 -5.06 -7.29
C ILE A 28 11.34 -5.86 -6.20
N VAL A 29 12.37 -5.26 -5.60
CA VAL A 29 13.28 -5.93 -4.66
C VAL A 29 12.77 -5.97 -3.22
N GLN A 30 11.63 -5.36 -2.93
CA GLN A 30 11.09 -5.30 -1.57
C GLN A 30 10.66 -6.69 -1.07
N THR A 31 10.86 -6.90 0.24
CA THR A 31 10.38 -8.05 0.99
C THR A 31 9.46 -7.59 2.13
N ARG A 32 8.75 -8.52 2.77
CA ARG A 32 7.96 -8.17 3.96
C ARG A 32 8.83 -7.57 5.06
N GLU A 33 10.05 -8.07 5.21
CA GLU A 33 10.99 -7.60 6.21
C GLU A 33 11.52 -6.20 5.91
N SER A 34 11.83 -5.89 4.65
CA SER A 34 12.32 -4.55 4.27
C SER A 34 11.25 -3.47 4.41
N LEU A 35 9.97 -3.85 4.30
CA LEU A 35 8.84 -2.93 4.38
C LEU A 35 8.34 -2.63 5.80
N LYS A 36 8.70 -3.46 6.79
CA LYS A 36 8.26 -3.27 8.19
C LYS A 36 8.54 -1.86 8.74
N PRO A 37 9.72 -1.25 8.54
CA PRO A 37 9.98 0.09 9.06
C PRO A 37 9.03 1.13 8.46
N PHE A 38 8.76 1.05 7.15
CA PHE A 38 7.85 1.97 6.47
C PHE A 38 6.42 1.81 6.97
N LEU A 39 5.92 0.57 7.13
CA LEU A 39 4.60 0.35 7.74
C LEU A 39 4.48 1.00 9.13
N VAL A 40 5.54 0.96 9.94
CA VAL A 40 5.56 1.62 11.25
C VAL A 40 5.56 3.14 11.10
N GLU A 41 6.37 3.69 10.21
CA GLU A 41 6.46 5.12 9.89
C GLU A 41 5.09 5.68 9.47
N GLU A 42 4.48 5.09 8.43
CA GLU A 42 3.15 5.51 7.93
C GLU A 42 2.07 5.42 9.04
N THR A 43 2.16 4.41 9.91
CA THR A 43 1.23 4.29 11.04
C THR A 43 1.37 5.47 12.00
N TYR A 44 2.60 5.91 12.30
CA TYR A 44 2.82 7.07 13.14
C TYR A 44 2.43 8.38 12.43
N GLU A 45 2.69 8.53 11.15
CA GLU A 45 2.28 9.71 10.37
C GLU A 45 0.75 9.85 10.33
N VAL A 46 0.02 8.74 10.14
CA VAL A 46 -1.44 8.73 10.28
C VAL A 46 -1.88 9.19 11.66
N LEU A 47 -1.24 8.70 12.74
CA LEU A 47 -1.57 9.13 14.10
C LEU A 47 -1.31 10.63 14.32
N GLU A 48 -0.18 11.14 13.83
CA GLU A 48 0.17 12.56 13.92
C GLU A 48 -0.83 13.43 13.14
N ALA A 49 -1.23 13.01 11.94
CA ALA A 49 -2.23 13.70 11.14
C ALA A 49 -3.61 13.75 11.82
N LEU A 50 -4.01 12.63 12.46
CA LEU A 50 -5.24 12.54 13.25
C LEU A 50 -5.21 13.46 14.48
N ASP A 51 -4.11 13.45 15.23
CA ASP A 51 -3.92 14.32 16.40
C ASP A 51 -3.95 15.80 16.03
N ALA A 52 -3.38 16.14 14.87
CA ALA A 52 -3.41 17.50 14.31
C ALA A 52 -4.79 17.93 13.78
N ASN A 53 -5.74 17.00 13.62
CA ASN A 53 -7.03 17.22 12.95
C ASN A 53 -6.88 17.90 11.58
N ASP A 54 -5.87 17.52 10.80
CA ASP A 54 -5.60 18.06 9.45
C ASP A 54 -6.17 17.10 8.39
N PRO A 55 -7.33 17.41 7.78
CA PRO A 55 -7.99 16.48 6.86
C PRO A 55 -7.19 16.17 5.60
N GLU A 56 -6.33 17.08 5.15
CA GLU A 56 -5.51 16.85 3.96
C GLU A 56 -4.41 15.84 4.28
N LYS A 57 -3.68 16.04 5.37
CA LYS A 57 -2.69 15.07 5.83
C LYS A 57 -3.32 13.72 6.13
N ILE A 58 -4.46 13.69 6.83
CA ILE A 58 -5.13 12.42 7.15
C ILE A 58 -5.42 11.62 5.88
N LYS A 59 -5.89 12.27 4.81
CA LYS A 59 -6.16 11.61 3.54
C LYS A 59 -4.88 11.08 2.88
N ASP A 60 -3.81 11.86 2.92
CA ASP A 60 -2.54 11.51 2.29
C ASP A 60 -1.89 10.32 3.02
N GLU A 61 -1.71 10.40 4.35
CA GLU A 61 -1.07 9.32 5.13
C GLU A 61 -1.91 8.03 5.15
N LEU A 62 -3.25 8.14 5.13
CA LEU A 62 -4.11 6.95 4.98
C LEU A 62 -3.94 6.30 3.60
N GLY A 63 -3.62 7.08 2.57
CA GLY A 63 -3.30 6.59 1.24
C GLY A 63 -1.98 5.82 1.24
N ASP A 64 -0.96 6.35 1.89
CA ASP A 64 0.36 5.73 1.98
C ASP A 64 0.33 4.46 2.85
N LEU A 65 -0.40 4.47 3.98
CA LEU A 65 -0.67 3.27 4.77
C LEU A 65 -1.43 2.20 3.96
N LEU A 66 -2.43 2.59 3.16
CA LEU A 66 -3.14 1.67 2.27
C LEU A 66 -2.19 1.06 1.23
N TYR A 67 -1.27 1.85 0.69
CA TYR A 67 -0.26 1.38 -0.26
C TYR A 67 0.67 0.33 0.39
N GLN A 68 1.08 0.52 1.65
CA GLN A 68 1.85 -0.50 2.39
C GLN A 68 1.09 -1.83 2.52
N ILE A 69 -0.22 -1.79 2.81
CA ILE A 69 -1.07 -3.00 2.89
C ILE A 69 -1.11 -3.73 1.54
N LEU A 70 -1.26 -2.99 0.44
CA LEU A 70 -1.24 -3.56 -0.91
C LEU A 70 0.11 -4.18 -1.25
N PHE A 71 1.21 -3.55 -0.85
CA PHE A 71 2.57 -4.07 -1.04
C PHE A 71 2.78 -5.40 -0.32
N HIS A 72 2.43 -5.47 0.97
CA HIS A 72 2.51 -6.70 1.73
C HIS A 72 1.63 -7.81 1.15
N SER A 73 0.43 -7.47 0.68
CA SER A 73 -0.49 -8.41 0.02
C SER A 73 0.08 -8.91 -1.31
N LYS A 74 0.66 -8.02 -2.13
CA LYS A 74 1.28 -8.39 -3.41
C LYS A 74 2.49 -9.30 -3.20
N ILE A 75 3.35 -9.00 -2.23
CA ILE A 75 4.50 -9.86 -1.91
C ILE A 75 4.03 -11.24 -1.46
N SER A 76 3.00 -11.31 -0.62
CA SER A 76 2.45 -12.59 -0.13
C SER A 76 1.81 -13.40 -1.25
N SER A 77 1.22 -12.74 -2.26
CA SER A 77 0.68 -13.40 -3.45
C SER A 77 1.77 -14.12 -4.28
N ARG A 78 3.00 -13.59 -4.31
CA ARG A 78 4.14 -14.22 -5.03
C ARG A 78 4.51 -15.58 -4.45
N SER A 79 4.22 -15.79 -3.17
CA SER A 79 4.43 -17.05 -2.45
C SER A 79 3.17 -17.92 -2.37
N ASN A 80 2.09 -17.54 -3.05
CA ASN A 80 0.78 -18.21 -2.99
C ASN A 80 0.23 -18.35 -1.54
N GLU A 81 0.52 -17.39 -0.66
CA GLU A 81 0.04 -17.41 0.73
C GLU A 81 -1.38 -16.81 0.84
N PHE A 82 -1.54 -15.57 0.38
CA PHE A 82 -2.81 -14.82 0.30
C PHE A 82 -2.65 -13.62 -0.64
N ASP A 83 -3.75 -12.96 -1.00
CA ASP A 83 -3.72 -11.68 -1.70
C ASP A 83 -4.70 -10.65 -1.12
N ILE A 84 -4.83 -9.50 -1.79
CA ILE A 84 -5.68 -8.39 -1.32
C ILE A 84 -7.17 -8.74 -1.22
N ARG A 85 -7.63 -9.84 -1.82
CA ARG A 85 -9.02 -10.29 -1.69
C ARG A 85 -9.29 -11.00 -0.36
N ASP A 86 -8.23 -11.44 0.31
CA ASP A 86 -8.28 -12.10 1.62
C ASP A 86 -8.15 -11.09 2.79
N VAL A 87 -7.79 -9.83 2.51
CA VAL A 87 -7.57 -8.73 3.47
C VAL A 87 -8.68 -7.69 3.35
#